data_AF-A0A947WP96-F1
#
_entry.id   AF-A0A947WP96-F1
#
_cell.length_a   1.000
_cell.length_b   1.000
_cell.length_c   1.000
_cell.angle_alpha   90.00
_cell.angle_beta   90.00
_cell.angle_gamma   90.00
#
_symmetry.space_group_name_H-M   'P 1'
#
loop_
_entity.id
_entity.type
_entity.pdbx_description
1 polymer ?
#
loop_
_entity_poly.entity_id
_entity_poly.type
_entity_poly.pdbx_seq_one_letter_code
_entity_poly.pdbx_strand_id
1 'polypeptide(L)'
;MNISVVYGWCQLPNGFGYDAVMWDENGGPVNMVYYRALDGTVHVAMLSQYRKLMNTEANILNAPRGFKETGEKVEDAALREILEETGGFEVGAPIQLGNPINPNSGVENSTNGRSLVYFFGFEVKEGVVEETSRGVVLTEDFKAKMKARAEAKKAAGIKATNLLEVISGAVFVPLDEACDSPDYCGLTATAALRLKFHLQQADRNTEIQVG
;
A
#
# COMPACT_ATOMS: atom_id res chain seq x y z
N MET A 1 15.56 12.84 -0.04
CA MET A 1 15.26 12.19 -1.32
C MET A 1 16.04 12.90 -2.42
N ASN A 2 16.91 12.19 -3.14
CA ASN A 2 17.64 12.74 -4.27
C ASN A 2 16.87 12.40 -5.55
N ILE A 3 16.06 13.34 -6.02
CA ILE A 3 15.40 13.21 -7.32
C ILE A 3 16.39 13.69 -8.37
N SER A 4 16.71 12.83 -9.35
CA SER A 4 17.46 13.26 -10.53
C SER A 4 16.51 13.42 -11.71
N VAL A 5 16.68 14.49 -12.47
CA VAL A 5 15.90 14.75 -13.69
C VAL A 5 16.74 14.28 -14.87
N VAL A 6 16.21 13.34 -15.63
CA VAL A 6 16.90 12.69 -16.76
C VAL A 6 16.10 12.97 -18.02
N TYR A 7 16.79 13.41 -19.07
CA TYR A 7 16.22 13.44 -20.42
C TYR A 7 16.55 12.13 -21.13
N GLY A 8 15.57 11.47 -21.74
CA GLY A 8 15.80 10.22 -22.46
C GLY A 8 14.69 9.85 -23.43
N TRP A 9 15.01 8.92 -24.33
CA TRP A 9 14.07 8.35 -25.29
C TRP A 9 13.26 7.22 -24.64
N CYS A 10 11.95 7.39 -24.54
CA CYS A 10 11.03 6.34 -24.10
C CYS A 10 10.53 5.55 -25.31
N GLN A 11 10.74 4.24 -25.33
CA GLN A 11 10.29 3.37 -26.41
C GLN A 11 9.02 2.61 -26.02
N LEU A 12 7.99 2.71 -26.85
CA LEU A 12 6.75 1.95 -26.76
C LEU A 12 6.94 0.52 -27.32
N PRO A 13 6.13 -0.46 -26.88
CA PRO A 13 6.22 -1.85 -27.35
C PRO A 13 6.07 -2.04 -28.87
N ASN A 14 5.44 -1.09 -29.55
CA ASN A 14 5.25 -1.09 -31.00
C ASN A 14 6.39 -0.41 -31.79
N GLY A 15 7.51 -0.09 -31.13
CA GLY A 15 8.70 0.47 -31.74
C GLY A 15 8.70 1.99 -31.91
N PHE A 16 7.57 2.67 -31.67
CA PHE A 16 7.53 4.14 -31.57
C PHE A 16 8.20 4.61 -30.28
N GLY A 17 8.54 5.88 -30.19
CA GLY A 17 9.04 6.46 -28.95
C GLY A 17 8.86 7.97 -28.92
N TYR A 18 9.13 8.54 -27.76
CA TYR A 18 9.08 9.97 -27.52
C TYR A 18 10.23 10.38 -26.59
N ASP A 19 10.71 11.60 -26.79
CA ASP A 19 11.60 12.25 -25.85
C ASP A 19 10.85 12.61 -24.58
N ALA A 20 11.40 12.24 -23.43
CA ALA A 20 10.79 12.49 -22.13
C ALA A 20 11.80 13.09 -21.16
N VAL A 21 11.32 14.06 -20.38
CA VAL A 21 11.97 14.44 -19.13
C VAL A 21 11.37 13.57 -18.03
N MET A 22 12.19 12.74 -17.42
CA MET A 22 11.81 11.75 -16.42
C MET A 22 12.49 12.05 -15.09
N TRP A 23 11.84 11.66 -14.00
CA TRP A 23 12.34 11.64 -12.65
C TRP A 23 12.87 10.25 -12.36
N ASP A 24 14.13 10.18 -11.95
CA ASP A 24 14.73 8.96 -11.42
C ASP A 24 14.93 9.15 -9.92
N GLU A 25 14.09 8.45 -9.18
CA GLU A 25 14.02 8.52 -7.72
C GLU A 25 14.82 7.39 -7.05
N ASN A 26 15.53 6.55 -7.81
CA ASN A 26 16.41 5.45 -7.33
C ASN A 26 15.76 4.45 -6.35
N GLY A 27 14.42 4.47 -6.20
CA GLY A 27 13.70 3.73 -5.17
C GLY A 27 12.54 2.89 -5.70
N GLY A 28 11.71 3.45 -6.58
CA GLY A 28 10.43 2.86 -6.96
C GLY A 28 9.43 2.87 -5.79
N PRO A 29 8.14 3.06 -6.06
CA PRO A 29 7.14 3.03 -5.00
C PRO A 29 6.84 1.60 -4.53
N VAL A 30 6.54 1.46 -3.24
CA VAL A 30 5.95 0.25 -2.66
C VAL A 30 4.48 0.53 -2.35
N ASN A 31 3.60 -0.33 -2.82
CA ASN A 31 2.16 -0.27 -2.57
C ASN A 31 1.77 -1.46 -1.69
N MET A 32 1.02 -1.21 -0.63
CA MET A 32 0.82 -2.18 0.45
C MET A 32 -0.66 -2.35 0.74
N VAL A 33 -1.11 -3.60 0.89
CA VAL A 33 -2.48 -3.91 1.31
C VAL A 33 -2.42 -4.61 2.66
N TYR A 34 -3.14 -4.07 3.64
CA TYR A 34 -3.31 -4.71 4.94
C TYR A 34 -4.60 -5.50 4.88
N TYR A 35 -4.57 -6.76 5.30
CA TYR A 35 -5.75 -7.60 5.21
C TYR A 35 -5.97 -8.45 6.46
N ARG A 36 -7.22 -8.80 6.72
CA ARG A 36 -7.60 -9.77 7.76
C ARG A 36 -8.76 -10.61 7.26
N ALA A 37 -8.68 -11.92 7.44
CA ALA A 37 -9.83 -12.79 7.31
C ALA A 37 -10.65 -12.75 8.61
N LEU A 38 -11.93 -12.41 8.50
CA LEU A 38 -12.93 -12.45 9.58
C LEU A 38 -14.16 -13.16 9.04
N ASP A 39 -14.64 -14.17 9.75
CA ASP A 39 -15.85 -14.95 9.40
C ASP A 39 -15.91 -15.39 7.92
N GLY A 40 -14.78 -15.87 7.41
CA GLY A 40 -14.65 -16.35 6.02
C GLY A 40 -14.53 -15.25 4.96
N THR A 41 -14.55 -13.98 5.36
CA THR A 41 -14.42 -12.84 4.46
C THR A 41 -13.08 -12.13 4.67
N VAL A 42 -12.32 -11.96 3.60
CA VAL A 42 -11.08 -11.17 3.63
C VAL A 42 -11.43 -9.69 3.50
N HIS A 43 -11.00 -8.89 4.47
CA HIS A 43 -11.16 -7.45 4.47
C HIS A 43 -9.81 -6.78 4.27
N VAL A 44 -9.78 -5.66 3.55
CA VAL A 44 -8.57 -4.87 3.30
C VAL A 44 -8.70 -3.46 3.87
N ALA A 45 -7.63 -2.94 4.47
CA ALA A 45 -7.59 -1.59 4.99
C ALA A 45 -7.34 -0.58 3.86
N MET A 46 -8.19 0.45 3.80
CA MET A 46 -8.05 1.61 2.93
C MET A 46 -7.92 2.87 3.77
N LEU A 47 -6.98 3.74 3.41
CA LEU A 47 -6.77 5.02 4.09
C LEU A 47 -7.46 6.15 3.32
N SER A 48 -8.23 6.97 4.03
CA SER A 48 -8.76 8.22 3.50
C SER A 48 -7.66 9.27 3.42
N GLN A 49 -7.30 9.68 2.20
CA GLN A 49 -6.18 10.58 1.96
C GLN A 49 -6.55 11.69 0.98
N TYR A 50 -6.22 12.93 1.34
CA TYR A 50 -6.26 14.06 0.41
C TYR A 50 -5.09 13.97 -0.58
N ARG A 51 -5.37 13.98 -1.88
CA ARG A 51 -4.35 13.97 -2.94
C ARG A 51 -4.45 15.22 -3.79
N LYS A 52 -3.61 16.21 -3.49
CA LYS A 52 -3.53 17.49 -4.22
C LYS A 52 -3.44 17.34 -5.74
N LEU A 53 -2.70 16.34 -6.23
CA LEU A 53 -2.47 16.11 -7.67
C LEU A 53 -3.66 15.46 -8.39
N MET A 54 -4.64 14.93 -7.66
CA MET A 54 -5.86 14.39 -8.28
C MET A 54 -6.91 15.45 -8.58
N ASN A 55 -6.65 16.71 -8.21
CA ASN A 55 -7.56 17.83 -8.43
C ASN A 55 -8.99 17.57 -7.91
N THR A 56 -9.11 16.79 -6.83
CA THR A 56 -10.35 16.53 -6.13
C THR A 56 -10.38 17.35 -4.84
N GLU A 57 -11.53 17.94 -4.51
CA GLU A 57 -11.74 18.54 -3.18
C GLU A 57 -12.01 17.46 -2.10
N ALA A 58 -12.32 16.23 -2.53
CA ALA A 58 -12.58 15.10 -1.67
C ALA A 58 -11.32 14.27 -1.38
N ASN A 59 -11.32 13.62 -0.22
CA ASN A 59 -10.38 12.53 0.08
C ASN A 59 -10.69 11.32 -0.81
N ILE A 60 -9.65 10.61 -1.19
CA ILE A 60 -9.77 9.31 -1.86
C ILE A 60 -9.37 8.19 -0.91
N LEU A 61 -9.94 7.00 -1.11
CA LEU A 61 -9.53 5.80 -0.40
C LEU A 61 -8.36 5.15 -1.13
N ASN A 62 -7.25 4.94 -0.41
CA ASN A 62 -6.00 4.45 -0.98
C ASN A 62 -5.35 3.37 -0.13
N ALA A 63 -4.71 2.41 -0.79
CA ALA A 63 -3.75 1.54 -0.14
C ALA A 63 -2.57 2.39 0.39
N PRO A 64 -2.01 2.05 1.55
CA PRO A 64 -0.79 2.68 2.03
C PRO A 64 0.34 2.50 1.01
N ARG A 65 1.16 3.53 0.87
CA ARG A 65 2.19 3.57 -0.15
C ARG A 65 3.37 4.40 0.27
N GLY A 66 4.54 3.94 -0.07
CA GLY A 66 5.77 4.62 0.27
C GLY A 66 6.79 4.57 -0.85
N PHE A 67 7.93 5.20 -0.60
CA PHE A 67 9.05 5.18 -1.53
C PHE A 67 10.23 4.51 -0.85
N LYS A 68 10.84 3.58 -1.58
CA LYS A 68 12.08 2.96 -1.13
C LYS A 68 13.22 3.98 -1.13
N GLU A 69 14.10 3.89 -0.14
CA GLU A 69 15.32 4.68 -0.10
C GLU A 69 16.42 4.12 -1.03
N THR A 70 17.39 4.96 -1.40
CA THR A 70 18.51 4.51 -2.24
C THR A 70 19.31 3.41 -1.55
N GLY A 71 19.39 2.25 -2.19
CA GLY A 71 20.11 1.07 -1.65
C GLY A 71 19.29 0.19 -0.72
N GLU A 72 18.08 0.60 -0.33
CA GLU A 72 17.16 -0.20 0.48
C GLU A 72 16.59 -1.37 -0.35
N LYS A 73 16.28 -2.52 0.28
CA LYS A 73 15.54 -3.59 -0.40
C LYS A 73 14.05 -3.24 -0.47
N VAL A 74 13.33 -3.79 -1.43
CA VAL A 74 11.91 -3.43 -1.63
C VAL A 74 11.04 -3.93 -0.48
N GLU A 75 11.39 -5.07 0.12
CA GLU A 75 10.75 -5.64 1.28
C GLU A 75 11.02 -4.81 2.55
N ASP A 76 12.27 -4.35 2.70
CA ASP A 76 12.68 -3.48 3.81
C ASP A 76 11.95 -2.14 3.74
N ALA A 77 11.81 -1.58 2.53
CA ALA A 77 11.01 -0.38 2.30
C ALA A 77 9.54 -0.58 2.65
N ALA A 78 8.92 -1.68 2.20
CA ALA A 78 7.53 -1.97 2.56
C ALA A 78 7.37 -2.09 4.08
N LEU A 79 8.27 -2.80 4.77
CA LEU A 79 8.26 -2.90 6.23
C LEU A 79 8.48 -1.57 6.94
N ARG A 80 9.43 -0.75 6.47
CA ARG A 80 9.66 0.59 7.00
C ARG A 80 8.43 1.47 6.81
N GLU A 81 7.85 1.48 5.62
CA GLU A 81 6.66 2.26 5.29
C GLU A 81 5.44 1.80 6.08
N ILE A 82 5.32 0.52 6.45
CA ILE A 82 4.32 0.10 7.46
C ILE A 82 4.56 0.78 8.80
N LEU A 83 5.79 0.75 9.30
CA LEU A 83 6.14 1.35 10.59
C LEU A 83 5.92 2.86 10.59
N GLU A 84 6.18 3.50 9.46
CA GLU A 84 6.02 4.93 9.23
C GLU A 84 4.55 5.33 9.00
N GLU A 85 3.82 4.64 8.11
CA GLU A 85 2.46 4.97 7.66
C GLU A 85 1.36 4.45 8.60
N THR A 86 1.56 3.29 9.20
CA THR A 86 0.54 2.64 10.07
C THR A 86 0.88 2.75 11.56
N GLY A 87 1.99 3.41 11.89
CA GLY A 87 2.45 3.60 13.27
C GLY A 87 2.64 2.28 14.01
N GLY A 88 2.97 1.22 13.26
CA GLY A 88 3.25 -0.12 13.75
C GLY A 88 2.00 -0.97 13.95
N PHE A 89 1.15 -1.07 12.92
CA PHE A 89 0.25 -2.23 12.85
C PHE A 89 1.05 -3.48 13.13
N GLU A 90 0.54 -4.29 14.06
CA GLU A 90 1.10 -5.62 14.22
C GLU A 90 0.67 -6.43 12.99
N VAL A 91 1.63 -6.64 12.09
CA VAL A 91 1.42 -7.40 10.86
C VAL A 91 2.26 -8.67 10.86
N GLY A 92 1.84 -9.63 10.02
CA GLY A 92 2.63 -10.77 9.64
C GLY A 92 3.80 -10.41 8.71
N ALA A 93 4.48 -11.43 8.20
CA ALA A 93 5.56 -11.25 7.23
C ALA A 93 5.03 -10.64 5.90
N PRO A 94 5.84 -9.85 5.19
CA PRO A 94 5.47 -9.34 3.86
C PRO A 94 5.23 -10.48 2.88
N ILE A 95 4.15 -10.39 2.13
CA ILE A 95 3.87 -11.27 0.98
C ILE A 95 4.03 -10.44 -0.29
N GLN A 96 4.96 -10.81 -1.17
CA GLN A 96 5.07 -10.14 -2.47
C GLN A 96 3.92 -10.55 -3.39
N LEU A 97 3.11 -9.58 -3.82
CA LEU A 97 1.91 -9.78 -4.62
C LEU A 97 2.24 -9.76 -6.12
N GLY A 98 3.11 -10.66 -6.56
CA GLY A 98 3.51 -10.85 -7.95
C GLY A 98 4.62 -9.91 -8.45
N ASN A 99 4.77 -9.84 -9.78
CA ASN A 99 5.82 -9.06 -10.43
C ASN A 99 5.54 -7.55 -10.35
N PRO A 100 6.57 -6.70 -10.14
CA PRO A 100 6.37 -5.26 -10.10
C PRO A 100 5.88 -4.72 -11.46
N ILE A 101 5.19 -3.58 -11.45
CA ILE A 101 4.69 -2.95 -12.68
C ILE A 101 5.35 -1.61 -12.93
N ASN A 102 5.43 -1.24 -14.19
CA ASN A 102 5.68 0.15 -14.56
C ASN A 102 4.39 0.95 -14.28
N PRO A 103 4.42 2.00 -13.42
CA PRO A 103 3.22 2.81 -13.17
C PRO A 103 2.73 3.56 -14.41
N ASN A 104 3.50 3.57 -15.52
CA ASN A 104 3.23 4.31 -16.75
C ASN A 104 2.90 5.79 -16.48
N SER A 105 3.50 6.34 -15.44
CA SER A 105 3.55 7.76 -15.17
C SER A 105 4.55 8.34 -16.16
N GLY A 106 4.11 9.21 -17.07
CA GLY A 106 4.96 9.83 -18.10
C GLY A 106 6.12 10.68 -17.56
N VAL A 107 6.26 10.75 -16.22
CA VAL A 107 7.32 11.46 -15.51
C VAL A 107 8.26 10.53 -14.74
N GLU A 108 8.01 9.23 -14.59
CA GLU A 108 8.93 8.33 -13.86
C GLU A 108 9.84 7.53 -14.80
N ASN A 109 11.15 7.53 -14.52
CA ASN A 109 12.13 6.76 -15.30
C ASN A 109 12.04 5.27 -14.96
N SER A 110 11.16 4.58 -15.67
CA SER A 110 10.96 3.13 -15.57
C SER A 110 11.89 2.30 -16.47
N THR A 111 12.66 2.95 -17.36
CA THR A 111 13.54 2.27 -18.33
C THR A 111 14.77 1.62 -17.67
N ASN A 112 15.13 2.08 -16.46
CA ASN A 112 16.26 1.57 -15.71
C ASN A 112 15.93 0.36 -14.82
N GLY A 113 14.66 -0.09 -14.80
CA GLY A 113 14.18 -1.19 -13.95
C GLY A 113 14.11 -0.88 -12.44
N ARG A 114 14.39 0.36 -12.03
CA ARG A 114 14.47 0.79 -10.62
C ARG A 114 13.23 1.55 -10.15
N SER A 115 12.47 2.15 -11.06
CA SER A 115 11.24 2.91 -10.73
C SER A 115 9.97 2.10 -10.97
N LEU A 116 9.99 0.82 -10.63
CA LEU A 116 8.80 -0.03 -10.73
C LEU A 116 8.00 0.03 -9.42
N VAL A 117 6.68 -0.14 -9.52
CA VAL A 117 5.80 -0.29 -8.36
C VAL A 117 5.81 -1.74 -7.91
N TYR A 118 6.19 -1.96 -6.66
CA TYR A 118 6.13 -3.26 -6.00
C TYR A 118 4.86 -3.34 -5.15
N PHE A 119 4.25 -4.53 -5.10
CA PHE A 119 3.01 -4.76 -4.35
C PHE A 119 3.26 -5.75 -3.23
N PHE A 120 2.85 -5.40 -2.02
CA PHE A 120 2.98 -6.24 -0.84
C PHE A 120 1.65 -6.40 -0.12
N GLY A 121 1.39 -7.59 0.39
CA GLY A 121 0.28 -7.90 1.28
C GLY A 121 0.80 -8.13 2.69
N PHE A 122 0.08 -7.61 3.68
CA PHE A 122 0.39 -7.77 5.09
C PHE A 122 -0.85 -8.23 5.83
N GLU A 123 -0.79 -9.43 6.41
CA GLU A 123 -1.86 -9.88 7.28
C GLU A 123 -1.82 -9.08 8.58
N VAL A 124 -2.93 -8.46 8.94
CA VAL A 124 -3.11 -7.80 10.23
C VAL A 124 -3.27 -8.88 11.29
N LYS A 125 -2.55 -8.76 12.41
CA LYS A 125 -2.67 -9.70 13.53
C LYS A 125 -4.03 -9.61 14.21
N GLU A 126 -4.36 -10.68 14.93
CA GLU A 126 -5.54 -10.75 15.79
C GLU A 126 -5.55 -9.63 16.85
N GLY A 127 -6.73 -9.13 17.19
CA GLY A 127 -6.93 -8.08 18.19
C GLY A 127 -6.66 -6.65 17.70
N VAL A 128 -6.22 -6.46 16.45
CA VAL A 128 -6.10 -5.13 15.84
C VAL A 128 -7.44 -4.65 15.28
N VAL A 129 -8.21 -5.57 14.70
CA VAL A 129 -9.53 -5.29 14.10
C VAL A 129 -10.60 -6.18 14.70
N GLU A 130 -11.84 -5.69 14.67
CA GLU A 130 -13.04 -6.42 15.08
C GLU A 130 -14.20 -6.14 14.13
N GLU A 131 -15.12 -7.09 14.04
CA GLU A 131 -16.38 -6.91 13.32
C GLU A 131 -17.44 -6.28 14.24
N THR A 132 -18.16 -5.30 13.69
CA THR A 132 -19.22 -4.57 14.40
C THR A 132 -20.45 -4.45 13.50
N SER A 133 -21.56 -3.97 14.05
CA SER A 133 -22.75 -3.62 13.25
C SER A 133 -22.51 -2.52 12.21
N ARG A 134 -21.35 -1.85 12.25
CA ARG A 134 -20.94 -0.81 11.30
C ARG A 134 -19.88 -1.30 10.30
N GLY A 135 -19.58 -2.60 10.30
CA GLY A 135 -18.51 -3.21 9.52
C GLY A 135 -17.26 -3.50 10.34
N VAL A 136 -16.15 -3.78 9.65
CA VAL A 136 -14.87 -4.08 10.27
C VAL A 136 -14.13 -2.79 10.63
N VAL A 137 -13.71 -2.67 11.89
CA VAL A 137 -13.09 -1.47 12.44
C VAL A 137 -11.85 -1.82 13.25
N LEU A 138 -11.00 -0.84 13.53
CA LEU A 138 -9.94 -0.98 14.53
C LEU A 138 -10.55 -1.15 15.93
N THR A 139 -9.97 -2.02 16.74
CA THR A 139 -10.37 -2.19 18.15
C THR A 139 -10.07 -0.94 18.96
N GLU A 140 -10.87 -0.67 20.00
CA GLU A 140 -10.64 0.46 20.90
C GLU A 140 -9.27 0.40 21.60
N ASP A 141 -8.84 -0.80 21.99
CA ASP A 141 -7.52 -1.04 22.57
C ASP A 141 -6.40 -0.64 21.61
N PHE A 142 -6.52 -1.01 20.33
CA PHE A 142 -5.55 -0.64 19.32
C PHE A 142 -5.55 0.88 19.07
N LYS A 143 -6.72 1.51 18.97
CA LYS A 143 -6.85 2.98 18.86
C LYS A 143 -6.17 3.69 20.05
N ALA A 144 -6.36 3.19 21.27
CA ALA A 144 -5.73 3.74 22.47
C ALA A 144 -4.20 3.62 22.45
N LYS A 145 -3.66 2.45 22.06
CA LYS A 145 -2.21 2.25 21.87
C LYS A 145 -1.63 3.22 20.84
N MET A 146 -2.32 3.38 19.72
CA MET A 146 -1.91 4.33 18.68
C MET A 146 -1.87 5.75 19.22
N LYS A 147 -2.94 6.20 19.90
CA LYS A 147 -3.03 7.52 20.54
C LYS A 147 -1.85 7.79 21.46
N ALA A 148 -1.55 6.87 22.37
CA ALA A 148 -0.42 6.98 23.29
C ALA A 148 0.92 7.11 22.55
N ARG A 149 1.10 6.38 21.44
CA ARG A 149 2.34 6.44 20.63
C ARG A 149 2.54 7.80 19.97
N ALA A 150 1.49 8.44 19.44
CA ALA A 150 1.63 9.78 18.89
C ALA A 150 1.90 10.83 19.96
N GLU A 151 1.25 10.72 21.12
CA GLU A 151 1.52 11.61 22.26
C GLU A 151 2.99 11.50 22.69
N ALA A 152 3.54 10.28 22.75
CA ALA A 152 4.96 10.05 23.03
C ALA A 152 5.89 10.64 21.95
N LYS A 153 5.58 10.45 20.65
CA LYS A 153 6.36 11.08 19.56
C LYS A 153 6.34 12.60 19.66
N LYS A 154 5.17 13.19 19.92
CA LYS A 154 4.99 14.63 20.11
C LYS A 154 5.81 15.15 21.29
N ALA A 155 5.79 14.44 22.42
CA ALA A 155 6.57 14.79 23.61
C ALA A 155 8.09 14.71 23.34
N ALA A 156 8.53 13.79 22.48
CA ALA A 156 9.92 13.67 22.04
C ALA A 156 10.35 14.73 21.00
N GLY A 157 9.47 15.67 20.62
CA GLY A 157 9.76 16.67 19.60
C GLY A 157 9.89 16.10 18.18
N ILE A 158 9.50 14.83 17.99
CA ILE A 158 9.45 14.20 16.68
C ILE A 158 8.22 14.74 15.98
N LYS A 159 8.40 15.32 14.79
CA LYS A 159 7.29 15.81 13.97
C LYS A 159 6.38 14.63 13.66
N ALA A 160 5.28 14.53 14.41
CA ALA A 160 4.26 13.53 14.16
C ALA A 160 3.68 13.86 12.78
N THR A 161 3.81 12.95 11.83
CA THR A 161 2.94 12.91 10.66
C THR A 161 1.48 12.90 11.17
N ASN A 162 0.53 13.37 10.36
CA ASN A 162 -0.92 13.31 10.66
C ASN A 162 -1.46 11.86 10.69
N LEU A 163 -0.58 10.92 10.99
CA LEU A 163 -0.68 9.48 10.88
C LEU A 163 -1.86 8.90 11.64
N LEU A 164 -2.11 9.44 12.82
CA LEU A 164 -3.19 8.97 13.67
C LEU A 164 -4.54 9.40 13.13
N GLU A 165 -4.61 10.56 12.47
CA GLU A 165 -5.81 10.99 11.74
C GLU A 165 -6.02 10.08 10.52
N VAL A 166 -4.94 9.75 9.81
CA VAL A 166 -4.97 8.87 8.64
C VAL A 166 -5.41 7.43 9.02
N ILE A 167 -4.85 6.86 10.09
CA ILE A 167 -5.17 5.51 10.57
C ILE A 167 -6.55 5.45 11.23
N SER A 168 -6.94 6.49 11.99
CA SER A 168 -8.31 6.56 12.51
C SER A 168 -9.35 6.76 11.41
N GLY A 169 -8.93 7.26 10.25
CA GLY A 169 -9.69 7.27 9.00
C GLY A 169 -9.56 6.00 8.14
N ALA A 170 -8.94 4.93 8.65
CA ALA A 170 -8.88 3.66 7.94
C ALA A 170 -10.26 2.99 7.91
N VAL A 171 -10.67 2.52 6.74
CA VAL A 171 -11.87 1.70 6.56
C VAL A 171 -11.47 0.32 6.07
N PHE A 172 -12.11 -0.72 6.60
CA PHE A 172 -11.89 -2.08 6.17
C PHE A 172 -13.04 -2.49 5.27
N VAL A 173 -12.72 -2.78 4.00
CA VAL A 173 -13.71 -3.15 2.98
C VAL A 173 -13.48 -4.59 2.57
N PRO A 174 -14.54 -5.35 2.21
CA PRO A 174 -14.38 -6.68 1.65
C PRO A 174 -13.45 -6.67 0.43
N LEU A 175 -12.60 -7.68 0.30
CA LEU A 175 -11.60 -7.79 -0.76
C LEU A 175 -12.23 -7.74 -2.15
N ASP A 176 -13.41 -8.33 -2.31
CA ASP A 176 -14.12 -8.31 -3.59
C ASP A 176 -14.58 -6.89 -3.95
N GLU A 177 -15.12 -6.14 -2.99
CA GLU A 177 -15.48 -4.73 -3.19
C GLU A 177 -14.23 -3.88 -3.51
N ALA A 178 -13.11 -4.16 -2.84
CA ALA A 178 -11.81 -3.53 -3.09
C ALA A 178 -11.30 -3.71 -4.52
N CYS A 179 -11.63 -4.83 -5.17
CA CYS A 179 -11.22 -5.11 -6.55
C CYS A 179 -12.05 -4.34 -7.58
N ASP A 180 -13.34 -4.13 -7.29
CA ASP A 180 -14.33 -3.72 -8.29
C ASP A 180 -14.74 -2.24 -8.19
N SER A 181 -14.40 -1.54 -7.10
CA SER A 181 -14.85 -0.17 -6.91
C SER A 181 -14.09 0.85 -7.78
N PRO A 182 -14.81 1.70 -8.52
CA PRO A 182 -14.21 2.82 -9.26
C PRO A 182 -13.73 3.96 -8.33
N ASP A 183 -14.12 3.94 -7.05
CA ASP A 183 -13.80 5.00 -6.08
C ASP A 183 -12.39 4.85 -5.49
N TYR A 184 -11.69 3.75 -5.81
CA TYR A 184 -10.33 3.49 -5.36
C TYR A 184 -9.29 3.95 -6.38
N CYS A 185 -8.14 4.40 -5.88
CA CYS A 185 -6.98 4.63 -6.72
C CYS A 185 -6.62 3.34 -7.49
N GLY A 186 -6.32 3.43 -8.79
CA GLY A 186 -6.09 2.24 -9.62
C GLY A 186 -4.98 1.30 -9.11
N LEU A 187 -3.96 1.83 -8.42
CA LEU A 187 -2.94 1.02 -7.77
C LEU A 187 -3.49 0.22 -6.57
N THR A 188 -4.44 0.78 -5.82
CA THR A 188 -5.15 0.09 -4.73
C THR A 188 -5.94 -1.10 -5.24
N ALA A 189 -6.77 -0.90 -6.26
CA ALA A 189 -7.57 -1.97 -6.86
C ALA A 189 -6.65 -3.06 -7.45
N THR A 190 -5.53 -2.66 -8.07
CA THR A 190 -4.51 -3.60 -8.57
C THR A 190 -3.91 -4.43 -7.45
N ALA A 191 -3.58 -3.82 -6.30
CA ALA A 191 -3.01 -4.50 -5.16
C ALA A 191 -4.02 -5.49 -4.53
N ALA A 192 -5.28 -5.08 -4.37
CA ALA A 192 -6.38 -5.93 -3.90
C ALA A 192 -6.60 -7.14 -4.83
N LEU A 193 -6.66 -6.93 -6.14
CA LEU A 193 -6.83 -8.00 -7.11
C LEU A 193 -5.67 -9.01 -7.06
N ARG A 194 -4.44 -8.52 -6.89
CA ARG A 194 -3.26 -9.40 -6.75
C ARG A 194 -3.28 -10.20 -5.45
N LEU A 195 -3.74 -9.60 -4.34
CA LEU A 195 -3.96 -10.31 -3.09
C LEU A 195 -5.00 -11.43 -3.27
N LYS A 196 -6.13 -11.13 -3.93
CA LYS A 196 -7.17 -12.12 -4.24
C LYS A 196 -6.61 -13.32 -5.01
N PHE A 197 -5.84 -13.07 -6.07
CA PHE A 197 -5.20 -14.14 -6.83
C PHE A 197 -4.20 -14.95 -6.00
N HIS A 198 -3.42 -14.29 -5.15
CA HIS A 198 -2.45 -14.95 -4.28
C HIS A 198 -3.16 -15.92 -3.32
N LEU A 199 -4.19 -15.46 -2.62
CA LEU A 199 -4.94 -16.27 -1.66
C LEU A 199 -5.63 -17.47 -2.35
N GLN A 200 -6.25 -17.26 -3.51
CA GLN A 200 -6.85 -18.33 -4.31
C GLN A 200 -5.84 -19.38 -4.82
N GLN A 201 -4.57 -19.04 -4.97
CA GLN A 201 -3.52 -20.01 -5.33
C GLN A 201 -3.07 -20.80 -4.09
N ALA A 202 -2.98 -20.15 -2.93
CA ALA A 202 -2.62 -20.80 -1.67
C ALA A 202 -3.67 -21.85 -1.26
N ASP A 203 -4.96 -21.53 -1.39
CA ASP A 203 -6.05 -22.47 -1.08
C ASP A 203 -5.97 -23.72 -1.98
N ARG A 204 -5.79 -23.52 -3.29
CA ARG A 204 -5.64 -24.63 -4.26
C ARG A 204 -4.44 -25.52 -3.96
N ASN A 205 -3.31 -24.95 -3.54
CA ASN A 205 -2.13 -25.73 -3.19
C ASN A 205 -2.35 -26.55 -1.90
N THR A 206 -3.18 -26.05 -0.99
CA THR A 206 -3.54 -26.76 0.24
C THR A 206 -4.45 -27.95 -0.06
N GLU A 207 -5.42 -27.79 -0.97
CA GLU A 207 -6.30 -28.88 -1.41
C GLU A 207 -5.54 -30.02 -2.11
N ILE A 208 -4.53 -29.70 -2.92
CA ILE A 208 -3.71 -30.70 -3.65
C ILE A 208 -2.82 -31.53 -2.70
N GLN A 209 -2.42 -30.99 -1.54
CA GLN A 209 -1.57 -31.71 -0.58
C GLN A 209 -2.35 -32.63 0.37
N VAL A 210 -3.68 -32.50 0.43
CA VAL A 210 -4.55 -33.28 1.33
C VAL A 210 -5.30 -34.39 0.59
N GLY A 211 -5.22 -34.44 -0.74
CA GLY A 211 -5.73 -35.52 -1.60
C GLY A 211 -4.68 -36.54 -1.99
#